data_AF-A0A924MPL2-F1
#
_entry.id   AF-A0A924MPL2-F1
#
_cell.length_a   1.000
_cell.length_b   1.000
_cell.length_c   1.000
_cell.angle_alpha   90.00
_cell.angle_beta   90.00
_cell.angle_gamma   90.00
#
_symmetry.space_group_name_H-M   'P 1'
#
loop_
_entity.id
_entity.type
_entity.pdbx_description
1 polymer ?
#
loop_
_entity_poly.entity_id
_entity_poly.type
_entity_poly.pdbx_seq_one_letter_code
_entity_poly.pdbx_strand_id
1 'polypeptide(L)'
;MNFIDELKRRNVIRIGGLYLVGAWLITQVGATLLPVFDSPAWAMKALLALLAIGFPLAMVFAWVFELTPDGLKRDSDLPASHSIAPQTAHRLNRAITVLLLLALGYFAFDKFVLSPQREAASVAAATKAVAAKPAATDDKSIAVLPFDDLSPTHDQAYFSDGIAEELLNALARVQGLRVAGRASSSYYKSRNLPLADIGKALGVATVLEGSVRKQGERVRVSAHLARVRDNQQLWAGSYDGDMEDVFA
;
A
#
# COMPACT_ATOMS: atom_id res chain seq x y z
N MET A 1 -30.65 -3.56 -36.68
CA MET A 1 -30.58 -4.69 -35.73
C MET A 1 -29.44 -4.40 -34.75
N ASN A 2 -29.69 -4.47 -33.45
CA ASN A 2 -28.70 -4.06 -32.44
C ASN A 2 -27.62 -5.14 -32.27
N PHE A 3 -26.35 -4.75 -32.39
CA PHE A 3 -25.17 -5.60 -32.15
C PHE A 3 -25.21 -6.30 -30.77
N ILE A 4 -25.79 -5.64 -29.77
CA ILE A 4 -25.96 -6.18 -28.41
C ILE A 4 -26.95 -7.36 -28.36
N ASP A 5 -27.99 -7.34 -29.19
CA ASP A 5 -28.96 -8.44 -29.28
C ASP A 5 -28.34 -9.67 -29.96
N GLU A 6 -27.43 -9.44 -30.90
CA GLU A 6 -26.67 -10.49 -31.59
C GLU A 6 -25.61 -11.14 -30.68
N LEU A 7 -24.95 -10.37 -29.81
CA LEU A 7 -24.07 -10.89 -28.75
C LEU A 7 -24.82 -11.69 -27.68
N LYS A 8 -26.04 -11.28 -27.33
CA LYS A 8 -26.90 -12.04 -26.40
C LYS A 8 -27.35 -13.36 -27.00
N ARG A 9 -27.66 -13.38 -28.31
CA ARG A 9 -28.18 -14.56 -29.02
C ARG A 9 -27.13 -15.69 -29.12
N ARG A 10 -25.86 -15.35 -29.29
CA ARG A 10 -24.74 -16.30 -29.48
C ARG A 10 -24.03 -16.75 -28.19
N ASN A 11 -24.62 -16.56 -27.01
CA ASN A 11 -24.00 -16.88 -25.70
C ASN A 11 -22.63 -16.21 -25.41
N VAL A 12 -22.18 -15.25 -26.23
CA VAL A 12 -20.87 -14.60 -26.16
C VAL A 12 -20.66 -13.89 -24.82
N ILE A 13 -21.72 -13.29 -24.26
CA ILE A 13 -21.69 -12.63 -22.95
C ILE A 13 -21.43 -13.63 -21.81
N ARG A 14 -21.98 -14.85 -21.89
CA ARG A 14 -21.77 -15.89 -20.86
C ARG A 14 -20.34 -16.40 -20.87
N ILE A 15 -19.79 -16.63 -22.06
CA ILE A 15 -18.41 -17.10 -22.20
C ILE A 15 -17.42 -16.01 -21.80
N GLY A 16 -17.69 -14.74 -22.15
CA GLY A 16 -16.94 -13.59 -21.66
C GLY A 16 -16.96 -13.51 -20.12
N GLY A 17 -18.12 -13.67 -19.49
CA GLY A 17 -18.25 -13.70 -18.04
C GLY A 17 -17.47 -14.87 -17.40
N LEU A 18 -17.60 -16.09 -17.95
CA LEU A 18 -16.88 -17.26 -17.46
C LEU A 18 -15.36 -17.10 -17.58
N TYR A 19 -14.90 -16.54 -18.69
CA TYR A 19 -13.49 -16.25 -18.90
C TYR A 19 -12.98 -15.22 -17.88
N LEU A 20 -13.74 -14.15 -17.61
CA LEU A 20 -13.35 -13.14 -16.63
C LEU A 20 -13.26 -13.72 -15.21
N VAL A 21 -14.23 -14.56 -14.81
CA VAL A 21 -14.20 -15.25 -13.51
C VAL A 21 -13.03 -16.24 -13.42
N GLY A 22 -12.78 -17.01 -14.49
CA GLY A 22 -11.66 -17.94 -14.56
C GLY A 22 -10.31 -17.22 -14.56
N ALA A 23 -10.18 -16.13 -15.31
CA ALA A 23 -8.99 -15.29 -15.33
C ALA A 23 -8.73 -14.68 -13.95
N TRP A 24 -9.77 -14.20 -13.27
CA TRP A 24 -9.65 -13.71 -11.90
C TRP A 24 -9.21 -14.81 -10.91
N LEU A 25 -9.74 -16.03 -11.04
CA LEU A 25 -9.31 -17.16 -10.21
C LEU A 25 -7.84 -17.51 -10.46
N ILE A 26 -7.43 -17.58 -11.73
CA ILE A 26 -6.05 -17.89 -12.14
C ILE A 26 -5.08 -16.82 -11.63
N THR A 27 -5.44 -15.54 -11.69
CA THR A 27 -4.57 -14.48 -11.17
C THR A 27 -4.44 -14.55 -9.65
N GLN A 28 -5.50 -14.91 -8.93
CA GLN A 28 -5.45 -15.06 -7.48
C GLN A 28 -4.59 -16.26 -7.05
N VAL A 29 -4.72 -17.39 -7.74
CA VAL A 29 -3.84 -18.56 -7.55
C VAL A 29 -2.39 -18.21 -7.88
N GLY A 30 -2.17 -17.51 -9.00
CA GLY A 30 -0.84 -17.05 -9.41
C GLY A 30 -0.20 -16.12 -8.39
N ALA A 31 -0.94 -15.13 -7.89
CA ALA A 31 -0.45 -14.20 -6.86
C ALA A 31 -0.06 -14.91 -5.55
N THR A 32 -0.71 -16.03 -5.24
CA THR A 32 -0.43 -16.82 -4.04
C THR A 32 0.74 -17.78 -4.24
N LEU A 33 0.80 -18.47 -5.38
CA LEU A 33 1.79 -19.52 -5.63
C LEU A 33 3.11 -19.01 -6.20
N LEU A 34 3.10 -18.01 -7.09
CA LEU A 34 4.33 -17.52 -7.74
C LEU A 34 5.43 -17.11 -6.75
N PRO A 35 5.13 -16.40 -5.63
CA PRO A 35 6.13 -16.07 -4.63
C PRO A 35 6.73 -17.29 -3.92
N VAL A 36 5.97 -18.39 -3.80
CA VAL A 36 6.42 -19.64 -3.15
C VAL A 36 7.53 -20.31 -3.97
N PHE A 37 7.56 -20.08 -5.28
CA PHE A 37 8.56 -20.63 -6.20
C PHE A 37 9.71 -19.66 -6.50
N ASP A 38 9.89 -18.58 -5.73
CA ASP A 38 10.85 -17.50 -6.01
C ASP A 38 10.72 -16.96 -7.46
N SER A 39 9.48 -16.94 -7.98
CA SER A 39 9.25 -16.57 -9.36
C SER A 39 9.62 -15.11 -9.61
N PRO A 40 10.29 -14.79 -10.73
CA PRO A 40 10.66 -13.41 -11.06
C PRO A 40 9.45 -12.47 -11.13
N ALA A 41 9.65 -11.18 -10.82
CA ALA A 41 8.58 -10.17 -10.84
C ALA A 41 7.89 -9.99 -12.21
N TRP A 42 8.49 -10.47 -13.30
CA TRP A 42 7.87 -10.48 -14.63
C TRP A 42 6.84 -11.61 -14.82
N ALA A 43 6.88 -12.67 -14.00
CA ALA A 43 6.02 -13.85 -14.16
C ALA A 43 4.53 -13.51 -13.99
N MET A 44 4.18 -12.71 -12.99
CA MET A 44 2.80 -12.23 -12.81
C MET A 44 2.35 -11.33 -13.97
N LYS A 45 3.25 -10.51 -14.50
CA LYS A 45 2.97 -9.63 -15.65
C LYS A 45 2.75 -10.46 -16.93
N ALA A 46 3.54 -11.51 -17.15
CA ALA A 46 3.38 -12.44 -18.26
C ALA A 46 2.07 -13.23 -18.18
N LEU A 47 1.68 -13.69 -16.98
CA LEU A 47 0.41 -14.36 -16.73
C LEU A 47 -0.78 -13.45 -17.09
N LEU A 48 -0.75 -12.19 -16.63
CA LEU A 48 -1.78 -11.20 -16.95
C LEU A 48 -1.83 -10.89 -18.45
N ALA A 49 -0.68 -10.71 -19.10
CA ALA A 49 -0.60 -10.47 -20.54
C ALA A 49 -1.19 -11.63 -21.35
N LEU A 50 -0.89 -12.88 -20.96
CA LEU A 50 -1.42 -14.08 -21.61
C LEU A 50 -2.94 -14.19 -21.44
N LEU A 51 -3.47 -13.90 -20.24
CA LEU A 51 -4.91 -13.85 -20.00
C LEU A 51 -5.60 -12.72 -20.78
N ALA A 52 -4.95 -11.56 -20.92
CA ALA A 52 -5.47 -10.44 -21.69
C ALA A 52 -5.51 -10.75 -23.20
N ILE A 53 -4.49 -11.43 -23.75
CA ILE A 53 -4.45 -11.87 -25.15
C ILE A 53 -5.44 -13.02 -25.41
N GLY A 54 -5.60 -13.92 -24.44
CA GLY A 54 -6.55 -15.03 -24.54
C GLY A 54 -8.01 -14.58 -24.53
N PHE A 55 -8.32 -13.40 -23.99
CA PHE A 55 -9.70 -12.89 -23.91
C PHE A 55 -10.32 -12.57 -25.28
N PRO A 56 -9.68 -11.76 -26.17
CA PRO A 56 -10.14 -11.57 -27.54
C PRO A 56 -10.27 -12.88 -28.32
N LEU A 57 -9.32 -13.80 -28.14
CA LEU A 57 -9.35 -15.10 -28.82
C LEU A 57 -10.53 -15.96 -28.34
N ALA A 58 -10.79 -15.99 -27.03
CA ALA A 58 -11.94 -16.66 -26.44
C ALA A 58 -13.26 -16.04 -26.89
N MET A 59 -13.33 -14.71 -27.03
CA MET A 59 -14.51 -14.01 -27.57
C MET A 59 -14.77 -14.37 -29.04
N VAL A 60 -13.73 -14.43 -29.88
CA VAL A 60 -13.84 -14.84 -31.29
C VAL A 60 -14.23 -16.31 -31.40
N PHE A 61 -13.64 -17.19 -30.58
CA PHE A 61 -13.99 -18.61 -30.55
C PHE A 61 -15.44 -18.83 -30.11
N ALA A 62 -15.90 -18.10 -29.08
CA ALA A 62 -17.29 -18.10 -28.63
C ALA A 62 -18.27 -17.57 -29.68
N TRP A 63 -17.81 -16.67 -30.55
CA TRP A 63 -18.62 -16.11 -31.63
C TRP A 63 -18.72 -17.05 -32.85
N VAL A 64 -17.66 -17.84 -33.11
CA VAL A 64 -17.55 -18.76 -34.26
C VAL A 64 -18.06 -20.18 -33.94
N PHE A 65 -17.99 -20.63 -32.69
CA PHE A 65 -18.39 -21.98 -32.27
C PHE A 65 -19.44 -21.94 -31.15
N GLU A 66 -20.62 -22.50 -31.40
CA GLU A 66 -21.61 -22.76 -30.35
C GLU A 66 -21.30 -24.11 -29.67
N LEU A 67 -20.97 -24.09 -28.38
CA LEU A 67 -20.80 -25.31 -27.58
C LEU A 67 -22.18 -25.91 -27.27
N THR A 68 -22.66 -26.79 -28.15
CA THR A 68 -23.84 -27.63 -27.93
C THR A 68 -23.40 -28.94 -27.23
N PRO A 69 -24.22 -29.57 -26.36
CA PRO A 69 -23.83 -30.76 -25.59
C PRO A 69 -23.36 -31.98 -26.41
N ASP A 70 -23.53 -31.98 -27.74
CA ASP A 70 -23.20 -33.08 -28.65
C ASP A 70 -21.91 -32.88 -29.47
N GLY A 71 -21.05 -31.91 -29.11
CA GLY A 71 -19.72 -31.71 -29.73
C GLY A 71 -19.64 -30.64 -30.84
N LEU A 72 -18.41 -30.33 -31.28
CA LEU A 72 -18.08 -29.26 -32.23
C LEU A 72 -18.75 -29.47 -33.60
N LYS A 73 -19.80 -28.70 -33.92
CA LYS A 73 -20.36 -28.59 -35.28
C LYS A 73 -20.39 -27.14 -35.75
N ARG A 74 -19.92 -26.95 -36.99
CA ARG A 74 -19.99 -25.69 -37.73
C ARG A 74 -21.36 -25.61 -38.42
N ASP A 75 -21.95 -24.43 -38.33
CA ASP A 75 -23.33 -24.08 -38.69
C ASP A 75 -23.71 -24.51 -40.12
N SER A 76 -24.63 -25.48 -40.25
CA SER A 76 -25.47 -25.66 -41.45
C SER A 76 -26.60 -26.67 -41.17
N ASP A 77 -27.83 -26.14 -41.24
CA ASP A 77 -29.14 -26.78 -41.41
C ASP A 77 -29.78 -27.52 -40.21
N LEU A 78 -30.88 -26.93 -39.66
CA LEU A 78 -32.23 -27.52 -39.50
C LEU A 78 -33.13 -26.69 -38.53
N PRO A 79 -34.48 -26.72 -38.67
CA PRO A 79 -35.39 -25.63 -38.31
C PRO A 79 -35.83 -25.54 -36.84
N ALA A 80 -36.32 -24.35 -36.48
CA ALA A 80 -36.91 -23.99 -35.20
C ALA A 80 -38.00 -24.98 -34.73
N SER A 81 -37.74 -25.81 -33.72
CA SER A 81 -38.80 -26.36 -32.83
C SER A 81 -38.37 -27.23 -31.63
N HIS A 82 -37.09 -27.40 -31.28
CA HIS A 82 -36.76 -28.01 -29.97
C HIS A 82 -35.47 -27.46 -29.36
N SER A 83 -35.60 -26.33 -28.66
CA SER A 83 -34.59 -25.85 -27.72
C SER A 83 -34.60 -26.73 -26.46
N ILE A 84 -33.88 -27.85 -26.47
CA ILE A 84 -33.55 -28.59 -25.24
C ILE A 84 -32.42 -27.83 -24.52
N ALA A 85 -32.74 -26.72 -23.86
CA ALA A 85 -31.75 -25.95 -23.09
C ALA A 85 -32.24 -25.26 -21.79
N PRO A 86 -33.10 -25.84 -20.93
CA PRO A 86 -33.31 -25.26 -19.59
C PRO A 86 -32.46 -25.90 -18.47
N GLN A 87 -32.02 -27.17 -18.58
CA GLN A 87 -31.54 -27.89 -17.38
C GLN A 87 -30.02 -27.79 -17.12
N THR A 88 -29.19 -27.79 -18.16
CA THR A 88 -27.73 -27.73 -18.03
C THR A 88 -27.25 -26.35 -17.58
N ALA A 89 -27.93 -25.28 -18.00
CA ALA A 89 -27.64 -23.90 -17.64
C ALA A 89 -27.81 -23.64 -16.12
N HIS A 90 -28.81 -24.25 -15.49
CA HIS A 90 -29.03 -24.08 -14.04
C HIS A 90 -28.03 -24.86 -13.18
N ARG A 91 -27.57 -26.03 -13.63
CA ARG A 91 -26.54 -26.81 -12.90
C ARG A 91 -25.18 -26.10 -12.93
N LEU A 92 -24.82 -25.51 -14.07
CA LEU A 92 -23.60 -24.73 -14.20
C LEU A 92 -23.66 -23.42 -13.40
N ASN A 93 -24.79 -22.70 -13.40
CA ASN A 93 -24.96 -21.53 -12.54
C ASN A 93 -24.84 -21.89 -11.04
N ARG A 94 -25.42 -23.02 -10.61
CA ARG A 94 -25.28 -23.48 -9.22
C ARG A 94 -23.84 -23.83 -8.86
N ALA A 95 -23.10 -24.48 -9.76
CA ALA A 95 -21.68 -24.76 -9.56
C ALA A 95 -20.86 -23.48 -9.43
N ILE A 96 -21.12 -22.47 -10.28
CA ILE A 96 -20.48 -21.16 -10.21
C ILE A 96 -20.82 -20.45 -8.89
N THR A 97 -22.09 -20.45 -8.46
CA THR A 97 -22.49 -19.85 -7.18
C THR A 97 -21.84 -20.51 -5.99
N VAL A 98 -21.79 -21.84 -5.94
CA VAL A 98 -21.14 -22.59 -4.84
C VAL A 98 -19.65 -22.30 -4.80
N LEU A 99 -18.99 -22.28 -5.97
CA LEU A 99 -17.56 -22.00 -6.07
C LEU A 99 -17.24 -20.54 -5.65
N LEU A 100 -18.09 -19.57 -6.02
CA LEU A 100 -17.96 -18.18 -5.58
C LEU A 100 -18.16 -18.03 -4.07
N LEU A 101 -19.13 -18.74 -3.47
CA LEU A 101 -19.35 -18.71 -2.03
C LEU A 101 -18.18 -19.32 -1.25
N LEU A 102 -17.60 -20.41 -1.76
CA LEU A 102 -16.39 -21.01 -1.18
C LEU A 102 -15.18 -20.09 -1.28
N ALA A 103 -14.98 -19.46 -2.44
CA ALA A 103 -13.89 -18.49 -2.62
C ALA A 103 -14.05 -17.28 -1.70
N LEU A 104 -15.28 -16.76 -1.55
CA LEU A 104 -15.58 -15.63 -0.67
C LEU A 104 -15.39 -16.01 0.81
N GLY A 105 -15.81 -17.22 1.21
CA GLY A 105 -15.60 -17.75 2.55
C GLY A 105 -14.11 -17.93 2.88
N TYR A 106 -13.33 -18.49 1.95
CA TYR A 106 -11.88 -18.61 2.09
C TYR A 106 -11.20 -17.25 2.22
N PHE A 107 -11.57 -16.28 1.38
CA PHE A 107 -11.00 -14.92 1.41
C PHE A 107 -11.35 -14.18 2.71
N ALA A 108 -12.58 -14.35 3.21
CA ALA A 108 -12.97 -13.83 4.51
C ALA A 108 -12.15 -14.49 5.63
N PHE A 109 -11.94 -15.81 5.58
CA PHE A 109 -11.16 -16.52 6.58
C PHE A 109 -9.68 -16.10 6.60
N ASP A 110 -9.03 -16.00 5.44
CA ASP A 110 -7.64 -15.51 5.34
C ASP A 110 -7.52 -14.06 5.84
N LYS A 111 -8.42 -13.17 5.41
CA LYS A 111 -8.38 -11.75 5.77
C LYS A 111 -8.70 -11.48 7.25
N PHE A 112 -9.69 -12.16 7.82
CA PHE A 112 -10.16 -11.87 9.18
C PHE A 112 -9.53 -12.75 10.26
N VAL A 113 -8.95 -13.91 9.92
CA VAL A 113 -8.37 -14.82 10.92
C VAL A 113 -6.84 -14.91 10.78
N LEU A 114 -6.32 -15.12 9.56
CA LEU A 114 -4.88 -15.34 9.38
C LEU A 114 -4.07 -14.04 9.34
N SER A 115 -4.56 -13.00 8.65
CA SER A 115 -3.84 -11.72 8.55
C SER A 115 -3.59 -11.04 9.89
N PRO A 116 -4.59 -10.90 10.81
CA PRO A 116 -4.35 -10.27 12.11
C PRO A 116 -3.35 -11.05 12.96
N GLN A 117 -3.33 -12.38 12.82
CA GLN A 117 -2.42 -13.23 13.58
C GLN A 117 -0.98 -13.19 13.03
N ARG A 118 -0.79 -13.09 11.71
CA ARG A 118 0.53 -12.87 11.09
C ARG A 118 1.06 -11.48 11.38
N GLU A 119 0.20 -10.45 11.38
CA GLU A 119 0.56 -9.09 11.78
C GLU A 119 0.89 -9.02 13.28
N ALA A 120 0.11 -9.66 14.14
CA ALA A 120 0.43 -9.74 15.57
C ALA A 120 1.74 -10.51 15.82
N ALA A 121 2.01 -11.58 15.06
CA ALA A 121 3.25 -12.33 15.16
C ALA A 121 4.47 -11.55 14.66
N SER A 122 4.34 -10.76 13.59
CA SER A 122 5.43 -9.93 13.07
C SER A 122 5.72 -8.74 14.00
N VAL A 123 4.70 -8.11 14.59
CA VAL A 123 4.87 -7.07 15.61
C VAL A 123 5.51 -7.64 16.88
N ALA A 124 5.10 -8.83 17.32
CA ALA A 124 5.70 -9.51 18.46
C ALA A 124 7.17 -9.91 18.20
N ALA A 125 7.49 -10.39 17.00
CA ALA A 125 8.86 -10.70 16.59
C ALA A 125 9.73 -9.44 16.50
N ALA A 126 9.19 -8.33 15.95
CA ALA A 126 9.88 -7.05 15.90
C ALA A 126 10.11 -6.46 17.31
N THR A 127 9.13 -6.59 18.21
CA THR A 127 9.25 -6.12 19.60
C THR A 127 10.28 -6.95 20.36
N LYS A 128 10.34 -8.26 20.12
CA LYS A 128 11.35 -9.15 20.73
C LYS A 128 12.76 -8.89 20.18
N ALA A 129 12.88 -8.54 18.89
CA ALA A 129 14.14 -8.13 18.28
C ALA A 129 14.63 -6.76 18.82
N VAL A 130 13.73 -5.83 19.09
CA VAL A 130 14.06 -4.54 19.75
C VAL A 130 14.41 -4.74 21.23
N ALA A 131 13.75 -5.65 21.94
CA ALA A 131 14.04 -5.94 23.34
C ALA A 131 15.36 -6.70 23.58
N ALA A 132 15.89 -7.39 22.56
CA ALA A 132 17.12 -8.18 22.67
C ALA A 132 18.41 -7.35 22.64
N LYS A 133 18.33 -6.05 22.32
CA LYS A 133 19.45 -5.12 22.48
C LYS A 133 19.01 -4.04 23.47
N PRO A 134 19.53 -4.02 24.72
CA PRO A 134 19.55 -2.77 25.44
C PRO A 134 20.45 -1.86 24.60
N ALA A 135 19.85 -1.03 23.76
CA ALA A 135 20.53 0.15 23.27
C ALA A 135 20.82 0.92 24.55
N ALA A 136 22.04 0.80 25.08
CA ALA A 136 22.62 1.87 25.85
C ALA A 136 22.35 3.11 24.99
N THR A 137 21.43 3.96 25.44
CA THR A 137 21.13 5.21 24.77
C THR A 137 22.48 5.89 24.64
N ASP A 138 22.98 5.99 23.42
CA ASP A 138 24.27 6.60 23.19
C ASP A 138 24.15 8.04 23.67
N ASP A 139 24.91 8.44 24.68
CA ASP A 139 24.80 9.76 25.31
C ASP A 139 24.97 10.89 24.27
N LYS A 140 25.61 10.59 23.13
CA LYS A 140 25.76 11.49 21.98
C LYS A 140 24.83 11.09 20.83
N SER A 141 23.52 11.11 21.07
CA SER A 141 22.53 10.85 20.05
C SER A 141 21.37 11.84 20.05
N ILE A 142 20.92 12.21 18.85
CA ILE A 142 19.90 13.25 18.62
C ILE A 142 18.87 12.79 17.58
N ALA A 143 17.61 13.14 17.79
CA ALA A 143 16.59 13.13 16.75
C ALA A 143 16.14 14.55 16.45
N VAL A 144 15.91 14.87 15.18
CA VAL A 144 15.26 16.12 14.76
C VAL A 144 13.84 15.79 14.37
N LEU A 145 12.87 16.31 15.12
CA LEU A 145 11.46 16.18 14.77
C LEU A 145 11.08 17.20 13.70
N PRO A 146 10.08 16.90 12.85
CA PRO A 146 9.55 17.89 11.91
C PRO A 146 9.08 19.15 12.64
N PHE A 147 9.40 20.32 12.08
CA PHE A 147 9.05 21.58 12.72
C PHE A 147 7.56 21.87 12.52
N ASP A 148 6.93 22.43 13.55
CA ASP A 148 5.54 22.85 13.48
C ASP A 148 5.40 24.12 12.65
N ASP A 149 4.39 24.16 11.77
CA ASP A 149 4.02 25.39 11.07
C ASP A 149 3.03 26.19 11.93
N LEU A 150 3.52 27.29 12.49
CA LEU A 150 2.76 28.26 13.29
C LEU A 150 2.40 29.53 12.50
N SER A 151 2.52 29.48 11.17
CA SER A 151 2.09 30.57 10.27
C SER A 151 0.57 30.71 10.28
N PRO A 152 0.00 31.91 10.12
CA PRO A 152 -1.45 32.13 10.18
C PRO A 152 -2.27 31.28 9.20
N THR A 153 -1.67 30.95 8.06
CA THR A 153 -2.28 30.18 6.95
C THR A 153 -2.01 28.68 7.05
N HIS A 154 -1.08 28.24 7.90
CA HIS A 154 -0.63 26.84 8.00
C HIS A 154 -0.28 26.18 6.65
N ASP A 155 0.29 26.96 5.71
CA ASP A 155 0.64 26.53 4.35
C ASP A 155 2.15 26.32 4.13
N GLN A 156 2.95 26.36 5.20
CA GLN A 156 4.42 26.27 5.19
C GLN A 156 4.94 24.92 5.70
N ALA A 157 4.13 23.87 5.64
CA ALA A 157 4.53 22.52 6.07
C ALA A 157 5.77 22.01 5.31
N TYR A 158 5.83 22.23 3.98
CA TYR A 158 6.98 21.85 3.16
C TYR A 158 8.27 22.55 3.61
N PHE A 159 8.17 23.84 3.90
CA PHE A 159 9.31 24.63 4.35
C PHE A 159 9.75 24.21 5.76
N SER A 160 8.80 24.00 6.67
CA SER A 160 9.07 23.54 8.04
C SER A 160 9.73 22.15 8.06
N ASP A 161 9.26 21.23 7.22
CA ASP A 161 9.88 19.92 7.04
C ASP A 161 11.28 20.02 6.41
N GLY A 162 11.46 20.92 5.44
CA GLY A 162 12.74 21.19 4.80
C GLY A 162 13.80 21.71 5.78
N ILE A 163 13.44 22.64 6.68
CA ILE A 163 14.34 23.11 7.74
C ILE A 163 14.75 21.99 8.69
N ALA A 164 13.81 21.13 9.09
CA ALA A 164 14.12 19.97 9.91
C ALA A 164 15.08 19.00 9.20
N GLU A 165 14.90 18.81 7.89
CA GLU A 165 15.78 17.98 7.06
C GLU A 165 17.19 18.56 6.93
N GLU A 166 17.32 19.86 6.70
CA GLU A 166 18.63 20.52 6.63
C GLU A 166 19.37 20.46 7.98
N LEU A 167 18.67 20.67 9.10
CA LEU A 167 19.25 20.52 10.42
C LEU A 167 19.70 19.07 10.68
N LEU A 168 18.90 18.09 10.30
CA LEU A 168 19.26 16.68 10.41
C LEU A 168 20.52 16.37 9.59
N ASN A 169 20.61 16.86 8.36
CA ASN A 169 21.76 16.68 7.48
C ASN A 169 23.03 17.38 8.02
N ALA A 170 22.89 18.58 8.58
CA ALA A 170 23.99 19.30 9.22
C ALA A 170 24.51 18.54 10.46
N LEU A 171 23.61 18.06 11.31
CA LEU A 171 23.95 17.28 12.51
C LEU A 171 24.58 15.94 12.15
N ALA A 172 24.16 15.31 11.06
CA ALA A 172 24.73 14.03 10.60
C ALA A 172 26.20 14.13 10.18
N ARG A 173 26.72 15.34 9.91
CA ARG A 173 28.14 15.58 9.60
C ARG A 173 29.01 15.70 10.86
N VAL A 174 28.42 15.83 12.05
CA VAL A 174 29.16 15.95 13.30
C VAL A 174 29.72 14.59 13.70
N GLN A 175 31.06 14.48 13.75
CA GLN A 175 31.72 13.23 14.08
C GLN A 175 31.38 12.78 15.50
N GLY A 176 30.97 11.51 15.64
CA GLY A 176 30.60 10.93 16.94
C GLY A 176 29.22 11.35 17.45
N LEU A 177 28.40 12.04 16.65
CA LEU A 177 26.99 12.28 16.94
C LEU A 177 26.12 11.31 16.14
N ARG A 178 25.30 10.51 16.84
CA ARG A 178 24.36 9.58 16.20
C ARG A 178 23.03 10.28 15.93
N VAL A 179 22.62 10.37 14.68
CA VAL A 179 21.38 11.06 14.29
C VAL A 179 20.31 10.03 13.90
N ALA A 180 19.10 10.17 14.44
CA ALA A 180 17.96 9.36 14.03
C ALA A 180 17.56 9.67 12.58
N GLY A 181 17.24 8.64 11.80
CA GLY A 181 16.91 8.81 10.38
C GLY A 181 15.61 9.58 10.14
N ARG A 182 15.57 10.35 9.04
CA ARG A 182 14.43 11.20 8.64
C ARG A 182 13.08 10.48 8.74
N ALA A 183 12.94 9.33 8.09
CA ALA A 183 11.67 8.59 8.05
C ALA A 183 11.18 8.17 9.45
N SER A 184 12.11 7.84 10.36
CA SER A 184 11.79 7.47 11.73
C SER A 184 11.32 8.68 12.54
N SER A 185 11.98 9.83 12.40
CA SER A 185 11.56 11.06 13.07
C SER A 185 10.21 11.58 12.53
N SER A 186 10.02 11.54 11.21
CA SER A 186 8.79 12.00 10.55
C SER A 186 7.54 11.22 10.99
N TYR A 187 7.69 9.97 11.44
CA TYR A 187 6.59 9.17 11.97
C TYR A 187 5.89 9.83 13.18
N TYR A 188 6.64 10.62 13.95
CA TYR A 188 6.18 11.28 15.17
C TYR A 188 5.60 12.68 14.93
N LYS A 189 5.55 13.15 13.67
CA LYS A 189 4.94 14.44 13.33
C LYS A 189 3.51 14.52 13.85
N SER A 190 3.18 15.62 14.52
CA SER A 190 1.83 15.91 15.04
C SER A 190 1.26 14.86 15.99
N ARG A 191 2.11 13.99 16.57
CA ARG A 191 1.69 13.05 17.62
C ARG A 191 1.95 13.69 18.97
N ASN A 192 0.90 13.79 19.78
CA ASN A 192 1.02 14.29 21.16
C ASN A 192 1.50 13.17 22.09
N LEU A 193 2.74 12.70 21.87
CA LEU A 193 3.39 11.67 22.68
C LEU A 193 4.42 12.32 23.61
N PRO A 194 4.62 11.81 24.83
CA PRO A 194 5.69 12.26 25.69
C PRO A 194 7.07 12.11 25.01
N LEU A 195 7.93 13.12 25.17
CA LEU A 195 9.29 13.12 24.60
C LEU A 195 10.10 11.88 24.99
N ALA A 196 9.88 11.38 26.22
CA ALA A 196 10.49 10.16 26.74
C ALA A 196 10.19 8.93 25.85
N ASP A 197 8.96 8.80 25.37
CA ASP A 197 8.52 7.67 24.54
C ASP A 197 9.10 7.79 23.13
N ILE A 198 9.11 9.01 22.57
CA ILE A 198 9.70 9.30 21.26
C ILE A 198 11.20 8.98 21.29
N GLY A 199 11.92 9.50 22.30
CA GLY A 199 13.34 9.28 22.45
C GLY A 199 13.70 7.81 22.67
N LYS A 200 12.90 7.07 23.46
CA LYS A 200 13.07 5.62 23.64
C LYS A 200 12.86 4.84 22.36
N ALA A 201 11.83 5.18 21.59
CA ALA A 201 11.53 4.49 20.33
C ALA A 201 12.58 4.77 19.23
N LEU A 202 13.12 5.99 19.19
CA LEU A 202 14.21 6.37 18.29
C LEU A 202 15.61 5.97 18.82
N GLY A 203 15.70 5.60 20.11
CA GLY A 203 16.93 5.26 20.81
C GLY A 203 17.87 6.44 21.05
N VAL A 204 17.37 7.68 21.11
CA VAL A 204 18.18 8.90 21.22
C VAL A 204 18.20 9.48 22.63
N ALA A 205 19.28 10.17 23.00
CA ALA A 205 19.45 10.84 24.29
C ALA A 205 18.84 12.25 24.31
N THR A 206 18.82 12.92 23.15
CA THR A 206 18.24 14.25 22.97
C THR A 206 17.33 14.31 21.76
N VAL A 207 16.39 15.26 21.80
CA VAL A 207 15.45 15.53 20.70
C VAL A 207 15.45 17.03 20.45
N LEU A 208 15.58 17.40 19.18
CA LEU A 208 15.43 18.76 18.68
C LEU A 208 14.02 18.91 18.12
N GLU A 209 13.31 19.87 18.67
CA GLU A 209 11.98 20.29 18.25
C GLU A 209 12.05 21.74 17.78
N GLY A 210 11.07 22.17 17.02
CA GLY A 210 11.04 23.53 16.54
C GLY A 210 9.75 23.89 15.86
N SER A 211 9.66 25.17 15.50
CA SER A 211 8.51 25.73 14.81
C SER A 211 8.96 26.79 13.83
N VAL A 212 8.22 26.93 12.75
CA VAL A 212 8.39 27.97 11.76
C VAL A 212 7.13 28.83 11.73
N ARG A 213 7.32 30.15 11.65
CA ARG A 213 6.24 31.11 11.48
C ARG A 213 6.61 32.10 10.40
N LYS A 214 5.84 32.11 9.31
CA LYS A 214 5.98 33.07 8.22
C LYS A 214 4.90 34.16 8.33
N GLN A 215 5.29 35.41 8.08
CA GLN A 215 4.38 36.54 7.96
C GLN A 215 4.87 37.49 6.87
N GLY A 216 4.19 37.49 5.72
CA GLY A 216 4.69 38.18 4.53
C GLY A 216 6.02 37.58 4.09
N GLU A 217 7.03 38.42 3.90
CA GLU A 217 8.39 37.98 3.55
C GLU A 217 9.24 37.54 4.75
N ARG A 218 8.78 37.79 5.97
CA ARG A 218 9.56 37.48 7.18
C ARG A 218 9.30 36.07 7.67
N VAL A 219 10.37 35.39 8.06
CA VAL A 219 10.36 34.05 8.65
C VAL A 219 10.99 34.11 10.04
N ARG A 220 10.30 33.50 11.01
CA ARG A 220 10.87 33.15 12.31
C ARG A 220 10.98 31.65 12.42
N VAL A 221 12.19 31.14 12.64
CA VAL A 221 12.45 29.74 12.97
C VAL A 221 12.85 29.68 14.44
N SER A 222 12.16 28.87 15.23
CA SER A 222 12.53 28.59 16.63
C SER A 222 12.89 27.12 16.76
N ALA A 223 13.96 26.82 17.49
CA ALA A 223 14.39 25.46 17.75
C ALA A 223 14.81 25.32 19.22
N HIS A 224 14.51 24.19 19.82
CA HIS A 224 14.92 23.85 21.17
C HIS A 224 15.36 22.40 21.25
N LEU A 225 16.39 22.17 22.05
CA LEU A 225 16.99 20.86 22.29
C LEU A 225 16.63 20.41 23.69
N ALA A 226 15.99 19.26 23.82
CA ALA A 226 15.61 18.68 25.10
C ALA A 226 16.27 17.33 25.33
N ARG A 227 16.60 17.04 26.59
CA ARG A 227 17.11 15.73 27.03
C ARG A 227 15.94 14.80 27.32
N VAL A 228 15.97 13.60 26.74
CA VAL A 228 14.86 12.63 26.80
C VAL A 228 14.61 12.12 28.22
N ARG A 229 15.66 11.88 29.01
CA ARG A 229 15.55 11.20 30.32
C ARG A 229 14.75 11.98 31.37
N ASP A 230 14.81 13.30 31.34
CA ASP A 230 14.29 14.21 32.36
C ASP A 230 13.49 15.39 31.75
N ASN A 231 13.29 15.37 30.43
CA ASN A 231 12.64 16.43 29.66
C ASN A 231 13.25 17.83 29.89
N GLN A 232 14.54 17.88 30.27
CA GLN A 232 15.22 19.13 30.52
C GLN A 232 15.61 19.80 29.20
N GLN A 233 15.19 21.05 29.01
CA GLN A 233 15.68 21.88 27.91
C GLN A 233 17.17 22.18 28.09
N LEU A 234 17.99 21.76 27.14
CA LEU A 234 19.43 21.99 27.10
C LEU A 234 19.79 23.27 26.37
N TRP A 235 19.04 23.61 25.33
CA TRP A 235 19.27 24.78 24.50
C TRP A 235 17.97 25.24 23.84
N ALA A 236 17.86 26.53 23.55
CA ALA A 236 16.85 27.08 22.66
C ALA A 236 17.43 28.29 21.92
N GLY A 237 16.99 28.48 20.69
CA GLY A 237 17.37 29.61 19.86
C GLY A 237 16.30 29.92 18.82
N SER A 238 16.35 31.14 18.31
CA SER A 238 15.47 31.58 17.24
C SER A 238 16.24 32.38 16.21
N TYR A 239 15.88 32.19 14.95
CA TYR A 239 16.34 32.97 13.82
C TYR A 239 15.16 33.80 13.28
N ASP A 240 15.41 35.07 13.00
CA ASP A 240 14.49 36.00 12.35
C ASP A 240 15.18 36.53 11.09
N GLY A 241 14.57 36.33 9.92
CA GLY A 241 15.13 36.77 8.65
C GLY A 241 14.08 36.86 7.56
N ASP A 242 14.49 37.30 6.37
CA ASP A 242 13.65 37.29 5.18
C ASP A 242 13.72 35.92 4.50
N MET A 243 12.64 35.51 3.83
CA MET A 243 12.52 34.17 3.24
C MET A 243 13.61 33.89 2.18
N GLU A 244 14.07 34.94 1.50
CA GLU A 244 15.15 34.87 0.51
C GLU A 244 16.51 34.52 1.14
N ASP A 245 16.74 34.89 2.41
CA ASP A 245 18.00 34.69 3.10
C ASP A 245 18.12 33.30 3.76
N VAL A 246 17.02 32.54 3.86
CA VAL A 246 17.01 31.27 4.63
C VAL A 246 17.76 30.13 3.93
N PHE A 247 17.95 30.22 2.60
CA PHE A 247 18.65 29.21 1.80
C PHE A 247 20.01 29.69 1.25
N ALA A 248 20.45 30.91 1.57
CA ALA A 248 21.72 31.46 1.12
C ALA A 248 22.90 30.94 1.96
#